data_AF-A0A7S0HZ62-F1
#
_entry.id   AF-A0A7S0HZ62-F1
#
_cell.length_a   1.000
_cell.length_b   1.000
_cell.length_c   1.000
_cell.angle_alpha   90.00
_cell.angle_beta   90.00
_cell.angle_gamma   90.00
#
_symmetry.space_group_name_H-M   'P 1'
#
loop_
_entity.id
_entity.type
_entity.pdbx_description
1 polymer ?
#
loop_
_entity_poly.entity_id
_entity_poly.type
_entity_poly.pdbx_seq_one_letter_code
_entity_poly.pdbx_strand_id
1 'polypeptide(L)'
;RYFSFNLDGSLVGLTLTISVTSGSDRDEAVAFLRRHSLPQTSQYDLRKEMHRGRLHWNIRFPPSGQWYLGLYANSPMQFTMRVEVQPCPDECSHKGRCILRNEGTGLTVGQCSCNYGYSG
;
A
#
# COMPACT_ATOMS: atom_id res chain seq x y z
N ARG A 1 16.60 0.92 -3.39
CA ARG A 1 16.19 0.96 -1.96
C ARG A 1 14.98 0.06 -1.78
N TYR A 2 14.85 -0.61 -0.62
CA TYR A 2 13.70 -1.47 -0.33
C TYR A 2 12.96 -0.98 0.91
N PHE A 3 11.64 -1.16 0.90
CA PHE A 3 10.74 -0.90 2.02
C PHE A 3 9.86 -2.12 2.21
N SER A 4 9.45 -2.38 3.44
CA SER A 4 8.61 -3.52 3.77
C SER A 4 7.55 -3.10 4.77
N PHE A 5 6.33 -3.58 4.58
CA PHE A 5 5.21 -3.35 5.49
C PHE A 5 4.36 -4.62 5.56
N ASN A 6 3.84 -4.92 6.75
CA ASN A 6 3.01 -6.09 6.98
C ASN A 6 1.54 -5.69 7.02
N LEU A 7 0.71 -6.37 6.23
CA LEU A 7 -0.73 -6.16 6.29
C LEU A 7 -1.35 -7.24 7.16
N ASP A 8 -1.84 -6.84 8.32
CA ASP A 8 -2.56 -7.72 9.22
C ASP A 8 -4.07 -7.65 8.92
N GLY A 9 -4.73 -8.81 8.99
CA GLY A 9 -6.17 -8.94 8.78
C GLY A 9 -6.70 -8.66 7.37
N SER A 10 -8.02 -8.45 7.28
CA SER A 10 -8.74 -8.23 6.02
C SER A 10 -8.95 -6.73 5.80
N LEU A 11 -8.29 -6.16 4.81
CA LEU A 11 -8.49 -4.79 4.37
C LEU A 11 -9.35 -4.78 3.10
N VAL A 12 -10.12 -3.71 2.87
CA VAL A 12 -10.86 -3.54 1.61
C VAL A 12 -10.06 -2.77 0.56
N GLY A 13 -9.04 -2.02 0.99
CA GLY A 13 -8.18 -1.25 0.11
C GLY A 13 -6.80 -1.00 0.68
N LEU A 14 -5.81 -0.94 -0.21
CA LEU A 14 -4.47 -0.44 0.06
C LEU A 14 -4.11 0.56 -1.03
N THR A 15 -3.76 1.77 -0.62
CA THR A 15 -3.26 2.83 -1.46
C THR A 15 -1.80 3.10 -1.11
N LEU A 16 -0.91 2.82 -2.06
CA LEU A 16 0.51 3.15 -1.93
C LEU A 16 0.79 4.35 -2.80
N THR A 17 1.25 5.45 -2.22
CA THR A 17 1.67 6.65 -2.95
C THR A 17 3.16 6.88 -2.79
N ILE A 18 3.88 6.99 -3.90
CA ILE A 18 5.31 7.31 -3.93
C ILE A 18 5.44 8.64 -4.66
N SER A 19 6.22 9.57 -4.12
CA SER A 19 6.46 10.88 -4.71
C SER A 19 7.95 11.13 -4.80
N VAL A 20 8.44 11.60 -5.96
CA VAL A 20 9.82 12.07 -6.08
C VAL A 20 9.91 13.46 -5.44
N THR A 21 10.79 13.62 -4.46
CA THR A 21 11.02 14.90 -3.77
C THR A 21 12.28 15.61 -4.23
N SER A 22 13.24 14.89 -4.80
CA SER A 22 14.39 15.49 -5.49
C SER A 22 14.93 14.58 -6.60
N GLY A 23 15.45 15.22 -7.65
CA GLY A 23 15.93 14.57 -8.88
C GLY A 23 15.84 15.50 -10.10
N SER A 24 16.61 15.19 -11.13
CA SER A 24 16.56 15.81 -12.45
C SER A 24 15.37 15.31 -13.26
N ASP A 25 14.96 16.06 -14.28
CA ASP A 25 13.92 15.64 -15.23
C ASP A 25 14.35 14.47 -16.13
N ARG A 26 15.66 14.21 -16.21
CA ARG A 26 16.22 13.07 -16.97
C ARG A 26 16.34 11.80 -16.13
N ASP A 27 16.00 11.88 -14.84
CA ASP A 27 16.14 10.76 -13.93
C ASP A 27 14.93 9.85 -14.06
N GLU A 28 15.21 8.54 -14.09
CA GLU A 28 14.21 7.50 -14.24
C GLU A 28 14.26 6.59 -13.03
N ALA A 29 13.08 6.33 -12.46
CA ALA A 29 12.92 5.36 -11.41
C ALA A 29 11.85 4.33 -11.77
N VAL A 30 12.03 3.11 -11.28
CA VAL A 30 11.08 2.02 -11.41
C VAL A 30 10.75 1.50 -10.02
N ALA A 31 9.46 1.42 -9.74
CA ALA A 31 8.93 0.89 -8.51
C ALA A 31 8.37 -0.52 -8.76
N PHE A 32 8.78 -1.46 -7.91
CA PHE A 32 8.34 -2.85 -7.93
C PHE A 32 7.68 -3.19 -6.61
N LEU A 33 6.55 -3.88 -6.66
CA LEU A 33 5.85 -4.36 -5.47
C LEU A 33 5.75 -5.88 -5.55
N ARG A 34 5.99 -6.55 -4.43
CA ARG A 34 5.86 -8.01 -4.33
C ARG A 34 5.46 -8.45 -2.92
N ARG A 35 4.65 -9.50 -2.84
CA ARG A 35 4.24 -10.14 -1.59
C ARG A 35 5.18 -11.28 -1.21
N HIS A 36 5.40 -11.45 0.09
CA HIS A 36 6.21 -12.50 0.75
C HIS A 36 7.71 -12.55 0.40
N SER A 37 8.18 -11.77 -0.56
CA SER A 37 9.60 -11.74 -0.93
C SER A 37 9.98 -10.39 -1.55
N LEU A 38 11.27 -10.06 -1.47
CA LEU A 38 11.80 -8.85 -2.08
C LEU A 38 11.58 -8.88 -3.60
N PRO A 39 11.11 -7.77 -4.20
CA PRO A 39 10.99 -7.68 -5.64
C PRO A 39 12.36 -7.61 -6.31
N GLN A 40 12.47 -8.27 -7.45
CA GLN A 40 13.61 -8.21 -8.36
C GLN A 40 13.13 -7.69 -9.72
N THR A 41 14.06 -7.23 -10.55
CA THR A 41 13.74 -6.74 -11.91
C THR A 41 13.12 -7.82 -12.79
N SER A 42 13.35 -9.10 -12.50
CA SER A 42 12.77 -10.26 -13.16
C SER A 42 11.61 -10.93 -12.40
N GLN A 43 11.36 -10.53 -11.14
CA GLN A 43 10.35 -11.15 -10.29
C GLN A 43 9.63 -10.11 -9.43
N TYR A 44 8.42 -9.76 -9.83
CA TYR A 44 7.57 -8.76 -9.17
C TYR A 44 6.10 -9.12 -9.38
N ASP A 45 5.22 -8.63 -8.50
CA ASP A 45 3.77 -8.75 -8.69
C ASP A 45 3.25 -7.53 -9.47
N LEU A 46 3.74 -6.34 -9.13
CA LEU A 46 3.42 -5.09 -9.83
C LEU A 46 4.70 -4.31 -10.13
N ARG A 47 4.72 -3.66 -11.29
CA ARG A 47 5.78 -2.75 -11.73
C ARG A 47 5.15 -1.46 -12.24
N LYS A 48 5.76 -0.33 -11.91
CA LYS A 48 5.43 0.94 -12.55
C LYS A 48 6.68 1.79 -12.71
N GLU A 49 6.77 2.45 -13.86
CA GLU A 49 7.78 3.47 -14.15
C GLU A 49 7.35 4.79 -13.53
N MET A 50 8.35 5.56 -13.10
CA MET A 50 8.18 6.80 -12.38
C MET A 50 9.09 7.85 -13.01
N HIS A 51 8.48 8.68 -13.84
CA HIS A 51 9.03 9.95 -14.29
C HIS A 51 8.38 11.03 -13.42
N ARG A 52 9.12 12.08 -13.05
CA ARG A 52 8.73 13.15 -12.11
C ARG A 52 7.23 13.21 -11.76
N GLY A 53 6.90 13.09 -10.49
CA GLY A 53 5.53 13.22 -10.00
C GLY A 53 5.20 12.24 -8.90
N ARG A 54 3.94 11.80 -8.87
CA ARG A 54 3.44 10.81 -7.92
C ARG A 54 2.96 9.57 -8.63
N LEU A 55 3.31 8.44 -8.05
CA LEU A 55 2.85 7.13 -8.45
C LEU A 55 1.93 6.63 -7.36
N HIS A 56 0.78 6.08 -7.75
CA HIS A 56 -0.10 5.41 -6.80
C HIS A 56 -0.50 4.02 -7.28
N TRP A 57 -0.57 3.06 -6.36
CA TRP A 57 -1.23 1.77 -6.56
C TRP A 57 -2.46 1.71 -5.65
N ASN A 58 -3.58 1.33 -6.23
CA ASN A 58 -4.82 1.04 -5.51
C ASN A 58 -5.08 -0.46 -5.64
N ILE A 59 -4.86 -1.20 -4.56
CA ILE A 59 -5.08 -2.65 -4.48
C ILE A 59 -6.36 -2.86 -3.69
N ARG A 60 -7.39 -3.39 -4.34
CA ARG A 60 -8.64 -3.76 -3.67
C ARG A 60 -8.48 -5.12 -3.02
N PHE A 61 -9.01 -5.27 -1.81
CA PHE A 61 -8.94 -6.50 -1.02
C PHE A 61 -7.52 -7.10 -0.98
N PRO A 62 -6.50 -6.32 -0.54
CA PRO A 62 -5.12 -6.80 -0.56
C PRO A 62 -4.99 -8.01 0.39
N PRO A 63 -4.38 -9.12 -0.07
CA PRO A 63 -4.07 -10.24 0.81
C PRO A 63 -3.20 -9.81 2.00
N SER A 64 -3.48 -10.40 3.15
CA SER A 64 -2.65 -10.23 4.35
C SER A 64 -1.24 -10.80 4.15
N GLY A 65 -0.33 -10.35 5.02
CA GLY A 65 1.06 -10.76 5.07
C GLY A 65 2.03 -9.68 4.64
N GLN A 66 3.29 -10.09 4.51
CA GLN A 66 4.40 -9.18 4.27
C GLN A 66 4.44 -8.72 2.81
N TRP A 67 4.47 -7.41 2.62
CA TRP A 67 4.68 -6.77 1.32
C TRP A 67 6.04 -6.06 1.28
N TYR A 68 6.62 -6.05 0.09
CA TYR A 68 7.93 -5.45 -0.19
C TYR A 68 7.83 -4.53 -1.39
N LEU A 69 8.30 -3.30 -1.21
CA LEU A 69 8.47 -2.30 -2.26
C LEU A 69 9.96 -2.16 -2.57
N GLY A 70 10.33 -2.29 -3.84
CA GLY A 70 11.65 -1.98 -4.35
C GLY A 70 11.62 -0.73 -5.23
N LEU A 71 12.52 0.21 -4.96
CA LEU A 71 12.78 1.36 -5.82
C LEU A 71 14.16 1.22 -6.45
N TYR A 72 14.19 1.24 -7.77
CA TYR A 72 15.41 1.28 -8.57
C TYR A 72 15.46 2.59 -9.34
N ALA A 73 16.54 3.35 -9.23
CA ALA A 73 16.70 4.63 -9.93
C ALA A 73 18.07 4.65 -10.62
N ASN A 74 18.16 5.33 -11.76
CA ASN A 74 19.41 5.51 -12.51
C ASN A 74 20.33 6.59 -11.90
N SER A 75 19.82 7.40 -10.97
CA SER A 75 20.52 8.49 -10.30
C SER A 75 20.13 8.57 -8.81
N PRO A 76 20.88 9.33 -7.98
CA PRO A 76 20.49 9.58 -6.59
C PRO A 76 19.27 10.49 -6.50
N MET A 77 18.08 9.88 -6.42
CA MET A 77 16.80 10.55 -6.21
C MET A 77 16.32 10.42 -4.76
N GLN A 78 15.54 11.40 -4.29
CA GLN A 78 14.80 11.28 -3.03
C GLN A 78 13.32 11.01 -3.27
N PHE A 79 12.76 10.17 -2.40
CA PHE A 79 11.38 9.73 -2.50
C PHE A 79 10.71 9.82 -1.14
N THR A 80 9.43 10.20 -1.16
CA THR A 80 8.52 10.06 -0.02
C THR A 80 7.51 8.97 -0.35
N MET A 81 7.34 8.02 0.58
CA MET A 81 6.33 6.96 0.49
C MET A 81 5.24 7.24 1.51
N ARG A 82 3.99 7.08 1.08
CA ARG A 82 2.80 7.12 1.93
C ARG A 82 2.01 5.85 1.69
N VAL A 83 1.68 5.16 2.78
CA VAL A 83 0.87 3.95 2.78
C VAL A 83 -0.43 4.29 3.46
N GLU A 84 -1.54 4.06 2.77
CA GLU A 84 -2.87 4.24 3.31
C GLU A 84 -3.62 2.93 3.17
N VAL A 85 -4.25 2.50 4.25
CA VAL A 85 -5.11 1.33 4.23
C VAL A 85 -6.55 1.75 4.42
N GLN A 86 -7.44 1.07 3.72
CA GLN A 86 -8.86 1.16 3.92
C GLN A 86 -9.32 -0.13 4.62
N PRO A 87 -9.53 -0.06 5.95
CA PRO A 87 -9.80 -1.24 6.77
C PRO A 87 -11.26 -1.69 6.70
N CYS A 88 -12.20 -0.77 6.43
CA CYS A 88 -13.61 -1.08 6.19
C CYS A 88 -14.12 -0.34 4.93
N PRO A 89 -15.13 -0.87 4.22
CA PRO A 89 -15.85 -0.06 3.22
C PRO A 89 -16.57 1.09 3.92
N ASP A 90 -16.98 2.14 3.19
CA ASP A 90 -17.55 3.40 3.71
C ASP A 90 -18.47 3.20 4.93
N GLU A 91 -17.93 3.37 6.13
CA GLU A 91 -18.60 3.10 7.42
C GLU A 91 -19.40 1.78 7.45
N CYS A 92 -18.80 0.69 6.95
CA CYS A 92 -19.46 -0.60 6.81
C CYS A 92 -20.73 -0.50 5.96
N SER A 93 -20.60 0.16 4.81
CA SER A 93 -21.67 0.48 3.85
C SER A 93 -22.80 1.32 4.47
N HIS A 94 -22.46 2.24 5.39
CA HIS A 94 -23.40 3.01 6.20
C HIS A 94 -24.36 2.17 7.06
N LYS A 95 -24.06 0.88 7.26
CA LYS A 95 -24.88 -0.07 8.02
C LYS A 95 -24.22 -0.53 9.32
N GLY A 96 -23.14 0.13 9.74
CA GLY A 96 -22.44 -0.24 10.96
C GLY A 96 -21.38 0.78 11.35
N ARG A 97 -20.49 0.35 12.24
CA ARG A 97 -19.32 1.11 12.66
C ARG A 97 -18.05 0.31 12.38
N CYS A 98 -17.05 0.96 11.79
CA CYS A 98 -15.74 0.36 11.60
C CYS A 98 -14.96 0.42 12.91
N ILE A 99 -14.72 -0.74 13.52
CA ILE A 99 -13.89 -0.89 14.70
C ILE A 99 -12.46 -1.10 14.22
N LEU A 100 -11.59 -0.14 14.54
CA LEU A 100 -10.18 -0.16 14.21
C LEU A 100 -9.39 -0.82 15.35
N ARG A 101 -8.57 -1.81 15.02
CA ARG A 101 -7.61 -2.43 15.93
C ARG A 101 -6.20 -2.18 15.43
N ASN A 102 -5.37 -1.61 16.30
CA ASN A 102 -3.95 -1.43 16.02
C ASN A 102 -3.19 -2.60 16.65
N GLU A 103 -2.63 -3.49 15.83
CA GLU A 103 -1.92 -4.68 16.31
C GLU A 103 -0.43 -4.42 16.58
N GLY A 104 -0.03 -3.15 16.70
CA GLY A 104 1.35 -2.79 17.07
C GLY A 104 2.37 -2.84 15.93
N THR A 105 1.95 -3.24 14.72
CA THR A 105 2.76 -3.24 13.49
C THR A 105 2.70 -1.91 12.73
N GLY A 106 1.98 -0.91 13.26
CA GLY A 106 1.79 0.41 12.64
C GLY A 106 0.73 0.43 11.54
N LEU A 107 0.04 -0.69 11.29
CA LEU A 107 -1.07 -0.81 10.36
C LEU A 107 -2.35 -1.23 11.09
N THR A 108 -3.45 -0.58 10.72
CA THR A 108 -4.74 -0.71 11.40
C THR A 108 -5.63 -1.72 10.69
N VAL A 109 -6.10 -2.72 11.42
CA VAL A 109 -7.10 -3.71 10.96
C VAL A 109 -8.51 -3.18 11.24
N GLY A 110 -9.45 -3.39 10.33
CA GLY A 110 -10.85 -2.99 10.49
C GLY A 110 -11.76 -4.19 10.66
N GLN A 111 -12.71 -4.06 11.58
CA GLN A 111 -13.82 -4.98 11.70
C GLN A 111 -15.14 -4.21 11.67
N CYS A 112 -16.07 -4.65 10.85
CA CYS A 112 -17.40 -4.05 10.82
C CYS A 112 -18.28 -4.55 11.96
N SER A 113 -18.74 -3.63 12.80
CA SER A 113 -19.82 -3.86 13.76
C SER A 113 -21.13 -3.38 13.14
N CYS A 114 -21.89 -4.31 12.57
CA CYS A 114 -23.15 -4.03 11.90
C CYS A 114 -24.27 -3.66 12.89
N ASN A 115 -25.17 -2.79 12.45
CA ASN A 115 -26.43 -2.51 13.16
C ASN A 115 -27.37 -3.72 13.08
N TYR A 116 -28.33 -3.79 14.00
CA TYR A 116 -29.32 -4.87 14.02
C TYR A 116 -30.03 -5.01 12.66
N GLY A 117 -30.13 -6.25 12.16
CA GLY A 117 -30.70 -6.56 10.85
C GLY A 117 -29.72 -6.52 9.67
N TYR A 118 -28.45 -6.19 9.91
CA TYR A 118 -27.38 -6.24 8.90
C TYR A 118 -26.29 -7.21 9.34
N SER A 119 -25.73 -7.95 8.38
CA SER A 119 -24.57 -8.83 8.58
C SER A 119 -23.54 -8.57 7.48
N GLY A 120 -22.28 -8.87 7.78
CA GLY A 120 -21.13 -8.73 6.87
C GLY A 120 -20.60 -10.08 6.44
#